data_AF-A0A344L5A2-F1
#
_entry.id   AF-A0A344L5A2-F1
#
_cell.length_a   1.000
_cell.length_b   1.000
_cell.length_c   1.000
_cell.angle_alpha   90.00
_cell.angle_beta   90.00
_cell.angle_gamma   90.00
#
_symmetry.space_group_name_H-M   'P 1'
#
loop_
_entity.id
_entity.type
_entity.pdbx_description
1 polymer ?
#
loop_
_entity_poly.entity_id
_entity_poly.type
_entity_poly.pdbx_seq_one_letter_code
_entity_poly.pdbx_strand_id
1 'polypeptide(L)'
;MGGARHEMHGDPEAMRAFAERVAWPDAVADVAVPPAATPCPAGMSACAGFTAADLAATLSLGQFLAETRDDLATLKAAAAVAADDYEASDQAGARAVLGVVLEQG
;
A
#
# COMPACT_ATOMS: atom_id res chain seq x y z
N MET A 1 10.86 -12.97 -33.01
CA MET A 1 11.05 -12.60 -31.59
C MET A 1 9.68 -12.56 -30.92
N GLY A 2 9.15 -13.72 -30.55
CA GLY A 2 7.90 -13.82 -29.79
C GLY A 2 8.27 -13.98 -28.33
N GLY A 3 8.26 -12.88 -27.57
CA GLY A 3 8.37 -12.98 -26.12
C GLY A 3 7.22 -13.86 -25.63
N ALA A 4 7.55 -14.93 -24.91
CA ALA A 4 6.55 -15.75 -24.25
C ALA A 4 5.67 -14.80 -23.42
N ARG A 5 4.40 -14.67 -23.81
CA ARG A 5 3.41 -14.02 -22.97
C ARG A 5 3.43 -14.81 -21.67
N HIS A 6 3.95 -14.21 -20.61
CA HIS A 6 3.91 -14.81 -19.29
C HIS A 6 2.42 -15.02 -18.98
N GLU A 7 1.98 -16.27 -19.00
CA GLU A 7 0.58 -16.61 -18.71
C GLU A 7 0.30 -16.16 -17.28
N MET A 8 -0.60 -15.20 -17.17
CA MET A 8 -0.89 -14.51 -15.92
C MET A 8 -1.92 -15.33 -15.16
N HIS A 9 -1.46 -16.37 -14.46
CA HIS A 9 -2.29 -17.16 -13.55
C HIS A 9 -2.55 -16.34 -12.28
N GLY A 10 -3.68 -15.64 -12.22
CA GLY A 10 -4.09 -14.93 -11.02
C GLY A 10 -4.55 -15.91 -9.93
N ASP A 11 -4.19 -15.62 -8.69
CA ASP A 11 -4.73 -16.29 -7.50
C ASP A 11 -5.45 -15.24 -6.63
N PRO A 12 -6.79 -15.15 -6.75
CA PRO A 12 -7.58 -14.17 -5.99
C PRO A 12 -7.43 -14.31 -4.48
N GLU A 13 -7.27 -15.54 -3.95
CA GLU A 13 -7.08 -15.74 -2.51
C GLU A 13 -5.72 -15.23 -2.05
N ALA A 14 -4.66 -15.48 -2.81
CA ALA A 14 -3.35 -14.92 -2.52
C ALA A 14 -3.33 -13.39 -2.56
N MET A 15 -4.10 -12.77 -3.47
CA MET A 15 -4.24 -11.31 -3.56
C MET A 15 -4.97 -10.73 -2.34
N ARG A 16 -6.09 -11.35 -1.92
CA ARG A 16 -6.79 -10.95 -0.69
C ARG A 16 -5.91 -11.13 0.55
N ALA A 17 -5.22 -12.27 0.66
CA ALA A 17 -4.29 -12.53 1.76
C ALA A 17 -3.11 -11.55 1.79
N PHE A 18 -2.62 -11.12 0.62
CA PHE A 18 -1.62 -10.05 0.54
C PHE A 18 -2.16 -8.72 1.10
N ALA A 19 -3.38 -8.33 0.70
CA ALA A 19 -3.99 -7.09 1.19
C ALA A 19 -4.16 -7.07 2.73
N GLU A 20 -4.51 -8.21 3.33
CA GLU A 20 -4.61 -8.37 4.79
C GLU A 20 -3.24 -8.30 5.48
N ARG A 21 -2.19 -8.89 4.89
CA ARG A 21 -0.83 -8.87 5.46
C ARG A 21 -0.18 -7.48 5.46
N VAL A 22 -0.55 -6.61 4.52
CA VAL A 22 -0.03 -5.24 4.44
C VAL A 22 -0.67 -4.39 5.54
N ALA A 23 -0.48 -4.69 6.81
CA ALA A 23 -1.04 -3.90 7.90
C ALA A 23 -0.19 -2.64 8.14
N TRP A 24 -0.83 -1.47 8.25
CA TRP A 24 -0.17 -0.27 8.75
C TRP A 24 -0.05 -0.40 10.27
N PRO A 25 1.13 -0.22 10.87
CA PRO A 25 1.25 -0.30 12.32
C PRO A 25 0.53 0.89 12.95
N ASP A 26 -0.39 0.62 13.89
CA ASP A 26 -1.14 1.67 14.61
C ASP A 26 -0.20 2.69 15.31
N ALA A 27 0.97 2.23 15.74
CA ALA A 27 2.00 3.05 16.38
C ALA A 27 2.54 4.21 15.51
N VAL A 28 2.32 4.17 14.19
CA VAL A 28 2.78 5.22 13.28
C VAL A 28 1.78 6.38 13.19
N ALA A 29 0.52 6.19 13.62
CA ALA A 29 -0.48 7.26 13.64
C ALA A 29 -0.09 8.43 14.57
N ASP A 30 0.68 8.15 15.62
CA ASP A 30 1.14 9.14 16.61
C ASP A 30 2.29 10.02 16.11
N VAL A 31 2.97 9.65 15.01
CA VAL A 31 4.09 10.42 14.44
C VAL A 31 3.61 11.68 13.71
N ALA A 32 2.30 11.80 13.44
CA ALA A 32 1.72 12.96 12.80
C ALA A 32 1.63 14.21 13.71
N VAL A 33 1.90 14.08 15.02
CA VAL A 33 1.92 15.21 15.94
C VAL A 33 3.36 15.76 16.03
N PRO A 34 3.62 17.00 15.56
CA PRO A 34 4.94 17.59 15.69
C PRO A 34 5.34 17.67 17.16
N PRO A 35 6.58 17.30 17.53
CA PRO A 35 7.05 17.52 18.89
C PRO A 35 6.99 19.01 19.22
N ALA A 36 6.54 19.34 20.42
CA ALA A 36 6.51 20.72 20.88
C ALA A 36 7.94 21.29 20.88
N ALA A 37 8.13 22.48 20.28
CA ALA A 37 9.43 23.13 20.27
C ALA A 37 9.88 23.43 21.71
N THR A 38 10.91 22.73 22.18
CA THR A 38 11.50 22.95 23.49
C THR A 38 12.43 24.16 23.43
N PRO A 39 12.27 25.16 24.32
CA PRO A 39 13.16 26.31 24.34
C PRO A 39 14.58 25.88 24.72
N CYS A 40 15.56 26.36 23.96
CA CYS A 40 16.96 26.11 24.24
C CYS A 40 17.38 26.75 25.57
N PRO A 41 18.13 26.02 26.43
CA PRO A 41 18.75 26.61 27.61
C PRO A 41 19.64 27.80 27.22
N ALA A 42 19.59 28.87 27.99
CA ALA A 42 20.40 30.07 27.75
C ALA A 42 21.89 29.71 27.71
N GLY A 43 22.61 30.24 26.72
CA GLY A 43 24.08 30.10 26.58
C GLY A 43 24.56 29.09 25.53
N MET A 44 23.68 28.26 24.93
CA MET A 44 24.06 27.37 23.82
C MET A 44 23.71 27.99 22.46
N SER A 45 24.64 28.73 21.87
CA SER A 45 24.47 29.40 20.57
C SER A 45 24.12 28.46 19.41
N ALA A 46 24.52 27.19 19.48
CA ALA A 46 24.22 26.18 18.45
C ALA A 46 22.89 25.43 18.67
N CYS A 47 22.30 25.48 19.87
CA CYS A 47 21.12 24.68 20.22
C CYS A 47 19.91 25.00 19.34
N ALA A 48 19.70 26.28 18.99
CA ALA A 48 18.58 26.69 18.16
C ALA A 48 18.65 26.07 16.75
N GLY A 49 19.85 25.89 16.20
CA GLY A 49 20.05 25.24 14.90
C GLY A 49 19.76 23.74 14.95
N PHE A 50 20.25 23.05 15.98
CA PHE A 50 20.00 21.62 16.16
C PHE A 50 18.52 21.31 16.40
N THR A 51 17.84 22.09 17.24
CA THR A 51 16.40 21.93 17.50
C THR A 51 15.55 22.21 16.26
N ALA A 52 15.91 23.22 15.45
CA ALA A 52 15.24 23.47 14.17
C ALA A 52 15.46 22.33 13.17
N ALA A 53 16.68 21.78 13.08
CA ALA A 53 16.99 20.65 12.21
C ALA A 53 16.25 19.37 12.63
N ASP A 54 16.18 19.10 13.93
CA ASP A 54 15.47 17.96 14.51
C ASP A 54 13.95 18.04 14.26
N LEU A 55 13.37 19.23 14.43
CA LEU A 55 11.97 19.48 14.10
C LEU A 55 11.70 19.27 12.60
N ALA A 56 12.57 19.81 11.72
CA ALA A 56 12.42 19.65 10.28
C ALA A 56 12.52 18.17 9.84
N ALA A 57 13.47 17.42 10.41
CA ALA A 57 13.61 15.99 10.14
C ALA A 57 12.37 15.20 10.61
N THR A 58 11.86 15.52 11.81
CA THR A 58 10.66 14.87 12.36
C THR A 58 9.42 15.14 11.50
N LEU A 59 9.23 16.39 11.06
CA LEU A 59 8.14 16.76 10.16
C LEU A 59 8.25 16.04 8.80
N SER A 60 9.46 15.98 8.23
CA SER A 60 9.70 15.27 6.97
C SER A 60 9.42 13.77 7.09
N LEU A 61 9.81 13.15 8.21
CA LEU A 61 9.51 11.75 8.49
C LEU A 61 8.00 11.52 8.65
N GLY A 62 7.31 12.39 9.40
CA GLY A 62 5.86 12.33 9.55
C GLY A 62 5.12 12.43 8.21
N GLN A 63 5.56 13.32 7.33
CA GLN A 63 5.01 13.43 5.97
C GLN A 63 5.24 12.16 5.15
N PHE A 64 6.47 11.65 5.10
CA PHE A 64 6.80 10.42 4.37
C PHE A 64 5.94 9.23 4.84
N LEU A 65 5.74 9.11 6.15
CA LEU A 65 4.91 8.05 6.72
C LEU A 65 3.43 8.22 6.35
N ALA A 66 2.92 9.46 6.34
CA ALA A 66 1.55 9.73 5.89
C ALA A 66 1.34 9.36 4.41
N GLU A 67 2.27 9.74 3.54
CA GLU A 67 2.24 9.39 2.11
C GLU A 67 2.31 7.87 1.91
N THR A 68 3.23 7.20 2.64
CA THR A 68 3.36 5.73 2.56
C THR A 68 2.07 5.02 3.00
N ARG A 69 1.37 5.53 4.03
CA ARG A 69 0.09 4.96 4.46
C ARG A 69 -0.95 5.03 3.34
N ASP A 70 -1.03 6.16 2.66
CA ASP A 70 -1.99 6.39 1.58
C ASP A 70 -1.64 5.52 0.35
N ASP A 71 -0.35 5.34 0.06
CA ASP A 71 0.14 4.43 -0.98
C ASP A 71 -0.22 2.97 -0.68
N LEU A 72 -0.06 2.53 0.59
CA LEU A 72 -0.44 1.18 0.99
C LEU A 72 -1.95 0.96 0.92
N ALA A 73 -2.76 1.96 1.27
CA ALA A 73 -4.20 1.90 1.10
C ALA A 73 -4.59 1.77 -0.39
N THR A 74 -3.92 2.53 -1.26
CA THR A 74 -4.10 2.45 -2.71
C THR A 74 -3.70 1.07 -3.25
N LEU A 75 -2.58 0.52 -2.79
CA LEU A 75 -2.11 -0.81 -3.19
C LEU A 75 -3.09 -1.91 -2.77
N LYS A 76 -3.66 -1.84 -1.57
CA LYS A 76 -4.70 -2.77 -1.11
C LYS A 76 -5.95 -2.69 -1.98
N ALA A 77 -6.41 -1.48 -2.29
CA ALA A 77 -7.57 -1.28 -3.15
C ALA A 77 -7.32 -1.87 -4.55
N ALA A 78 -6.13 -1.66 -5.12
CA ALA A 78 -5.75 -2.25 -6.39
C ALA A 78 -5.72 -3.78 -6.34
N ALA A 79 -5.19 -4.38 -5.26
CA ALA A 79 -5.17 -5.83 -5.09
C ALA A 79 -6.59 -6.42 -4.97
N ALA A 80 -7.51 -5.74 -4.28
CA ALA A 80 -8.91 -6.16 -4.21
C ALA A 80 -9.60 -6.10 -5.57
N VAL A 81 -9.44 -5.00 -6.30
CA VAL A 81 -9.99 -4.85 -7.67
C VAL A 81 -9.44 -5.94 -8.60
N ALA A 82 -8.15 -6.24 -8.53
CA ALA A 82 -7.55 -7.31 -9.32
C ALA A 82 -8.14 -8.68 -8.97
N ALA A 83 -8.34 -8.98 -7.67
CA ALA A 83 -8.95 -10.23 -7.24
C ALA A 83 -10.37 -10.39 -7.78
N ASP A 84 -11.18 -9.33 -7.75
CA ASP A 84 -12.54 -9.33 -8.28
C ASP A 84 -12.58 -9.53 -9.81
N ASP A 85 -11.64 -8.90 -10.54
CA ASP A 85 -11.53 -9.03 -12.00
C ASP A 85 -11.13 -10.46 -12.42
N TYR A 86 -10.19 -11.07 -11.70
CA TYR A 86 -9.82 -12.47 -11.92
C TYR A 86 -10.99 -13.41 -11.65
N GLU A 87 -11.73 -13.23 -10.56
CA GLU A 87 -12.88 -14.07 -10.24
C GLU A 87 -14.00 -13.92 -11.29
N ALA A 88 -14.27 -12.70 -11.75
CA ALA A 88 -15.24 -12.45 -12.82
C ALA A 88 -14.81 -13.11 -14.14
N SER A 89 -13.52 -13.02 -14.48
CA SER A 89 -12.94 -13.64 -15.68
C SER A 89 -13.02 -15.17 -15.62
N ASP A 90 -12.72 -15.77 -14.48
CA ASP A 90 -12.84 -17.22 -14.27
C ASP A 90 -14.29 -17.70 -14.41
N GLN A 91 -15.25 -16.97 -13.84
CA GLN A 91 -16.67 -17.30 -14.00
C GLN A 91 -17.14 -17.17 -15.46
N ALA A 92 -16.70 -16.13 -16.17
CA ALA A 92 -16.99 -15.97 -17.59
C ALA A 92 -16.39 -17.10 -18.43
N GLY A 93 -15.14 -17.48 -18.15
CA GLY A 93 -14.45 -18.61 -18.77
C GLY A 93 -15.19 -19.93 -18.54
N ALA A 94 -15.56 -20.22 -17.29
CA ALA A 94 -16.30 -21.43 -16.94
C ALA A 94 -17.66 -21.53 -17.66
N ARG A 95 -18.40 -20.42 -17.75
CA ARG A 95 -19.68 -20.36 -18.51
C ARG A 95 -19.48 -20.59 -20.00
N ALA A 96 -18.42 -20.03 -20.59
CA ALA A 96 -18.12 -20.23 -22.00
C ALA A 96 -17.79 -21.69 -22.30
N VAL A 97 -16.99 -22.36 -21.46
CA VAL A 97 -16.67 -23.78 -21.61
C VAL A 97 -17.92 -24.66 -21.49
N LEU A 98 -18.75 -24.43 -20.47
CA LEU A 98 -19.99 -25.19 -20.27
C LEU A 98 -21.00 -25.01 -21.42
N GLY A 99 -21.10 -23.79 -21.95
CA GLY A 99 -21.93 -23.50 -23.12
C GLY A 99 -21.48 -24.27 -24.36
N VAL A 100 -20.17 -24.29 -24.63
CA VAL A 100 -19.59 -25.05 -25.76
C VAL A 100 -19.83 -26.55 -25.62
N VAL A 101 -19.75 -27.11 -24.41
CA VAL A 101 -19.98 -28.55 -24.18
C VAL A 101 -21.44 -28.94 -24.41
N LEU A 102 -22.40 -28.07 -24.04
CA LEU A 102 -23.83 -28.33 -24.22
C LEU A 102 -24.30 -28.15 -25.67
N GLU A 103 -23.63 -27.32 -26.47
CA GLU A 103 -23.93 -27.16 -27.91
C GLU A 103 -23.34 -28.28 -28.79
N GLN A 104 -22.39 -29.07 -28.27
CA GLN A 104 -21.77 -30.18 -28.99
C GLN A 104 -22.20 -31.58 -28.51
N GLY A 105 -23.12 -31.66 -27.54
CA GLY A 105 -23.65 -32.90 -26.97
C GLY A 105 -25.00 -33.32 -27.50
#